data_AF-A0A1F9TD53-F1
#
_entry.id   AF-A0A1F9TD53-F1
#
_cell.length_a   1.000
_cell.length_b   1.000
_cell.length_c   1.000
_cell.angle_alpha   90.00
_cell.angle_beta   90.00
_cell.angle_gamma   90.00
#
_symmetry.space_group_name_H-M   'P 1'
#
loop_
_entity.id
_entity.type
_entity.pdbx_description
1 polymer ?
#
loop_
_entity_poly.entity_id
_entity_poly.type
_entity_poly.pdbx_seq_one_letter_code
_entity_poly.pdbx_strand_id
1 'polypeptide(L)'
;MPDAAPTAPAARSDAPAGREFGIELPLHPPEVILVATSARKAAFLLQQLYRERPDAMGRGWFLLVADLSQTARVEQELRKAKGTRVRFVAIDGAVSNPGDPLVAPVLKTLTAGGVYTTCVEFVE
;
A
#
# COMPACT_ATOMS: atom_id res chain seq x y z
N MET A 1 49.75 20.63 30.96
CA MET A 1 48.59 21.19 30.24
C MET A 1 48.14 20.14 29.23
N PRO A 2 46.83 19.92 29.06
CA PRO A 2 45.99 18.91 29.76
C PRO A 2 45.58 17.76 28.80
N ASP A 3 45.35 16.54 29.28
CA ASP A 3 44.10 16.00 29.87
C ASP A 3 43.11 15.46 28.81
N ALA A 4 42.54 14.31 29.14
CA ALA A 4 41.87 13.38 28.26
C ALA A 4 40.41 13.78 27.97
N ALA A 5 39.94 13.31 26.80
CA ALA A 5 38.58 13.17 26.26
C ALA A 5 37.41 14.02 26.83
N PRO A 6 36.52 14.47 25.94
CA PRO A 6 35.23 13.77 25.91
C PRO A 6 34.65 13.52 24.51
N THR A 7 34.08 12.32 24.38
CA THR A 7 32.72 12.00 23.92
C THR A 7 32.18 12.73 22.68
N ALA A 8 31.96 11.95 21.62
CA ALA A 8 31.09 12.30 20.51
C ALA A 8 29.62 12.42 20.95
N PRO A 9 28.87 13.38 20.40
CA PRO A 9 27.45 13.20 20.15
C PRO A 9 27.18 13.18 18.65
N ALA A 10 26.44 12.16 18.23
CA ALA A 10 25.84 12.04 16.92
C ALA A 10 24.93 13.25 16.64
N ALA A 11 25.14 13.92 15.52
CA ALA A 11 24.16 14.82 14.92
C ALA A 11 23.74 14.22 13.57
N ARG A 12 22.83 13.24 13.63
CA ARG A 12 21.92 12.96 12.52
C ARG A 12 20.91 14.09 12.50
N SER A 13 21.16 15.10 11.67
CA SER A 13 20.13 16.03 11.20
C SER A 13 19.62 15.48 9.86
N ASP A 14 18.42 14.93 9.81
CA ASP A 14 17.11 15.59 9.77
C ASP A 14 16.58 15.50 8.34
N ALA A 15 16.01 14.34 8.04
CA ALA A 15 14.88 14.28 7.13
C ALA A 15 13.78 13.62 7.94
N PRO A 16 12.58 14.23 8.06
CA PRO A 16 11.47 13.54 8.68
C PRO A 16 11.23 12.28 7.87
N ALA A 17 11.47 11.13 8.51
CA ALA A 17 11.00 9.85 8.04
C ALA A 17 9.54 10.04 7.64
N GLY A 18 9.23 9.79 6.36
CA GLY A 18 7.87 9.80 5.87
C GLY A 18 7.00 9.03 6.86
N ARG A 19 6.14 9.75 7.58
CA ARG A 19 5.21 9.16 8.53
C ARG A 19 4.19 8.36 7.73
N GLU A 20 4.54 7.11 7.45
CA GLU A 20 3.59 6.15 6.91
C GLU A 20 2.80 5.56 8.07
N PHE A 21 1.58 6.07 8.21
CA PHE A 21 0.57 5.52 9.08
C PHE A 21 0.04 4.22 8.44
N GLY A 22 0.69 3.10 8.74
CA GLY A 22 0.04 1.79 8.62
C GLY A 22 -1.01 1.70 9.72
N ILE A 23 -2.26 2.02 9.39
CA ILE A 23 -3.37 1.85 10.34
C ILE A 23 -3.71 0.36 10.35
N GLU A 24 -3.14 -0.40 11.29
CA GLU A 24 -3.59 -1.76 11.59
C GLU A 24 -4.95 -1.72 12.30
N LEU A 25 -6.02 -2.11 11.61
CA LEU A 25 -7.35 -2.40 12.15
C LEU A 25 -8.02 -3.48 11.28
N PRO A 26 -8.84 -4.45 11.78
CA PRO A 26 -9.08 -5.01 13.11
C PRO A 26 -8.74 -6.54 13.20
N LEU A 27 -9.16 -7.23 14.28
CA LEU A 27 -8.93 -8.67 14.66
C LEU A 27 -9.21 -9.77 13.61
N HIS A 28 -9.74 -9.42 12.44
CA HIS A 28 -10.00 -10.34 11.33
C HIS A 28 -9.14 -9.96 10.13
N PRO A 29 -8.53 -10.93 9.43
CA PRO A 29 -7.66 -10.62 8.30
C PRO A 29 -8.45 -9.84 7.24
N PRO A 30 -7.86 -8.77 6.67
CA PRO A 30 -8.54 -7.92 5.71
C PRO A 30 -8.94 -8.73 4.48
N GLU A 31 -10.13 -8.44 3.94
CA GLU A 31 -10.60 -9.02 2.67
C GLU A 31 -10.43 -8.04 1.50
N VAL A 32 -10.19 -6.76 1.80
CA VAL A 32 -9.95 -5.68 0.83
C VAL A 32 -8.58 -5.05 1.09
N ILE A 33 -7.76 -4.87 0.05
CA ILE A 33 -6.54 -4.05 0.11
C ILE A 33 -6.74 -2.82 -0.78
N LEU A 34 -6.45 -1.65 -0.21
CA LEU A 34 -6.40 -0.38 -0.91
C LEU A 34 -4.96 0.08 -0.99
N VAL A 35 -4.47 0.40 -2.18
CA VAL A 35 -3.12 0.95 -2.39
C VAL A 35 -3.26 2.29 -3.11
N ALA A 36 -2.85 3.38 -2.46
CA ALA A 36 -3.03 4.72 -3.02
C ALA A 36 -1.90 5.67 -2.62
N THR A 37 -1.68 6.74 -3.38
CA THR A 37 -0.69 7.75 -2.97
C THR A 37 -1.23 8.77 -1.95
N SER A 38 -2.54 8.73 -1.66
CA SER A 38 -3.15 9.56 -0.63
C SER A 38 -4.44 8.94 -0.08
N ALA A 39 -4.86 9.36 1.12
CA ALA A 39 -6.14 8.96 1.70
C ALA A 39 -7.35 9.37 0.84
N ARG A 40 -7.27 10.50 0.13
CA ARG A 40 -8.32 10.95 -0.79
C ARG A 40 -8.47 9.99 -1.97
N LYS A 41 -7.37 9.59 -2.60
CA LYS A 41 -7.38 8.61 -3.69
C LYS A 41 -7.85 7.23 -3.18
N ALA A 42 -7.43 6.83 -1.98
CA ALA A 42 -7.92 5.61 -1.34
C ALA A 42 -9.45 5.58 -1.13
N ALA A 43 -10.03 6.69 -0.66
CA ALA A 43 -11.48 6.80 -0.51
C ALA A 43 -12.21 6.68 -1.85
N PHE A 44 -11.65 7.29 -2.91
CA PHE A 44 -12.19 7.15 -4.27
C PHE A 44 -12.10 5.70 -4.76
N LEU A 45 -10.95 5.04 -4.61
CA LEU A 45 -10.75 3.63 -4.97
C LEU A 45 -11.75 2.72 -4.27
N LEU A 46 -12.01 2.96 -2.98
CA LEU A 46 -12.98 2.18 -2.21
C LEU A 46 -14.41 2.38 -2.74
N GLN A 47 -14.81 3.61 -3.03
CA GLN A 47 -16.12 3.90 -3.60
C GLN A 47 -16.29 3.26 -4.99
N GLN A 48 -15.26 3.34 -5.82
CA GLN A 48 -15.26 2.72 -7.14
C GLN A 48 -15.33 1.19 -7.03
N LEU A 49 -14.56 0.60 -6.12
CA LEU A 49 -14.61 -0.83 -5.83
C LEU A 49 -16.03 -1.25 -5.40
N TYR A 50 -16.70 -0.49 -4.53
CA TYR A 50 -18.08 -0.81 -4.12
C TYR A 50 -19.09 -0.68 -5.25
N ARG A 51 -18.89 0.25 -6.18
CA ARG A 51 -19.72 0.39 -7.37
C ARG A 51 -19.56 -0.82 -8.31
N GLU A 52 -18.34 -1.30 -8.51
CA GLU A 52 -18.03 -2.45 -9.38
C GLU A 52 -18.35 -3.80 -8.71
N ARG A 53 -18.13 -3.87 -7.40
CA ARG A 53 -18.23 -5.05 -6.54
C ARG A 53 -18.98 -4.71 -5.25
N PRO A 54 -20.32 -4.69 -5.28
CA PRO A 54 -21.12 -4.46 -4.06
C PRO A 54 -20.86 -5.48 -2.95
N ASP A 55 -20.38 -6.68 -3.28
CA ASP A 55 -20.01 -7.76 -2.36
C ASP A 55 -18.72 -7.48 -1.55
N ALA A 56 -17.97 -6.44 -1.93
CA ALA A 56 -16.85 -5.91 -1.16
C ALA A 56 -17.31 -4.99 0.00
N MET A 57 -18.57 -4.54 0.01
CA MET A 57 -19.07 -3.59 1.01
C MET A 57 -19.08 -4.21 2.42
N GLY A 58 -18.56 -3.46 3.41
CA GLY A 58 -18.51 -3.91 4.81
C GLY A 58 -17.47 -4.99 5.10
N ARG A 59 -16.66 -5.38 4.11
CA ARG A 59 -15.50 -6.24 4.29
C ARG A 59 -14.38 -5.46 4.98
N GLY A 60 -13.64 -6.11 5.89
CA GLY A 60 -12.45 -5.50 6.50
C GLY A 60 -11.44 -5.09 5.44
N TRP A 61 -10.83 -3.92 5.61
CA TRP A 61 -9.91 -3.34 4.62
C TRP A 61 -8.56 -2.97 5.24
N PHE A 62 -7.53 -3.00 4.41
CA PHE A 62 -6.18 -2.58 4.74
C PHE A 62 -5.73 -1.52 3.75
N LEU A 63 -5.26 -0.38 4.24
CA LEU A 63 -4.82 0.75 3.41
C LEU A 63 -3.31 0.88 3.43
N LEU A 64 -2.72 0.84 2.24
CA LEU A 64 -1.34 1.19 1.96
C LEU A 64 -1.32 2.57 1.30
N VAL A 65 -0.83 3.57 2.04
CA VAL A 65 -0.51 4.88 1.46
C VAL A 65 0.95 4.85 1.03
N ALA A 66 1.20 4.74 -0.28
CA ALA A 66 2.54 4.57 -0.83
C ALA A 66 2.98 5.80 -1.64
N ASP A 67 4.22 6.24 -1.43
CA ASP A 67 4.90 7.12 -2.37
C ASP A 67 5.32 6.32 -3.62
N LEU A 68 5.48 6.97 -4.77
CA LEU A 68 5.89 6.37 -6.04
C LEU A 68 7.26 5.67 -5.95
N SER A 69 8.09 6.05 -4.98
CA SER A 69 9.38 5.41 -4.69
C SER A 69 9.27 4.08 -3.92
N GLN A 70 8.08 3.70 -3.45
CA GLN A 70 7.87 2.55 -2.56
C GLN A 70 7.26 1.31 -3.23
N THR A 71 7.45 1.16 -4.54
CA THR A 71 6.87 0.05 -5.32
C THR A 71 7.30 -1.33 -4.82
N ALA A 72 8.55 -1.49 -4.35
CA ALA A 72 9.04 -2.73 -3.75
C ALA A 72 8.31 -3.11 -2.43
N ARG A 73 7.89 -2.11 -1.64
CA ARG A 73 7.12 -2.36 -0.41
C ARG A 73 5.68 -2.73 -0.73
N VAL A 74 5.07 -2.03 -1.69
CA VAL A 74 3.75 -2.37 -2.22
C VAL A 74 3.74 -3.80 -2.75
N GLU A 75 4.75 -4.18 -3.53
CA GLU A 75 4.93 -5.54 -4.02
C GLU A 75 4.99 -6.55 -2.86
N GLN A 76 5.79 -6.28 -1.82
CA GLN A 76 5.93 -7.18 -0.68
C GLN A 76 4.60 -7.41 0.04
N GLU A 77 3.81 -6.34 0.27
CA GLU A 77 2.51 -6.45 0.92
C GLU A 77 1.47 -7.15 0.03
N LEU A 78 1.46 -6.89 -1.28
CA LEU A 78 0.59 -7.59 -2.23
C LEU A 78 0.95 -9.08 -2.33
N ARG A 79 2.24 -9.45 -2.21
CA ARG A 79 2.64 -10.87 -2.15
C ARG A 79 2.11 -11.55 -0.89
N LYS A 80 2.07 -10.86 0.26
CA LYS A 80 1.47 -11.41 1.50
C LYS A 80 -0.02 -11.66 1.34
N ALA A 81 -0.73 -10.91 0.48
CA ALA A 81 -2.14 -11.14 0.20
C ALA A 81 -2.40 -12.53 -0.40
N LYS A 82 -1.43 -13.11 -1.10
CA LYS A 82 -1.54 -14.44 -1.70
C LYS A 82 -1.72 -15.51 -0.62
N GLY A 83 -2.84 -16.22 -0.66
CA GLY A 83 -3.15 -17.28 0.31
C GLY A 83 -3.77 -16.78 1.62
N THR A 84 -4.14 -15.49 1.69
CA THR A 84 -4.92 -14.92 2.80
C THR A 84 -6.40 -14.82 2.42
N ARG A 85 -7.22 -14.20 3.29
CA ARG A 85 -8.64 -13.96 3.01
C ARG A 85 -8.91 -12.79 2.06
N VAL A 86 -7.86 -12.17 1.51
CA VAL A 86 -8.00 -11.05 0.56
C VAL A 86 -8.73 -11.53 -0.69
N ARG A 87 -9.82 -10.82 -1.02
CA ARG A 87 -10.67 -11.07 -2.19
C ARG A 87 -10.67 -9.91 -3.17
N PHE A 88 -10.34 -8.71 -2.69
CA PHE A 88 -10.38 -7.49 -3.49
C PHE A 88 -9.11 -6.65 -3.28
N VAL A 89 -8.57 -6.13 -4.37
CA VAL A 89 -7.45 -5.18 -4.37
C VAL A 89 -7.85 -4.02 -5.27
N ALA A 90 -7.88 -2.80 -4.72
CA ALA A 90 -8.02 -1.58 -5.50
C ALA A 90 -6.73 -0.77 -5.39
N ILE A 91 -6.15 -0.42 -6.54
CA ILE A 91 -4.85 0.24 -6.61
C ILE A 91 -4.91 1.50 -7.46
N ASP A 92 -4.20 2.53 -7.00
CA ASP A 92 -3.95 3.76 -7.75
C ASP A 92 -3.07 3.45 -8.97
N GLY A 93 -3.49 3.93 -10.13
CA GLY A 93 -2.78 3.78 -11.41
C GLY A 93 -1.35 4.27 -11.35
N ALA A 94 -1.10 5.35 -10.61
CA ALA A 94 0.25 5.87 -10.42
C ALA A 94 1.18 4.86 -9.73
N VAL A 95 0.65 3.96 -8.88
CA VAL A 95 1.39 2.90 -8.20
C VAL A 95 1.43 1.61 -9.02
N SER A 96 0.34 1.27 -9.71
CA SER A 96 0.24 0.06 -10.54
C SER A 96 0.71 0.23 -11.97
N ASN A 97 1.38 1.36 -12.28
CA ASN A 97 1.79 1.77 -13.62
C ASN A 97 2.06 0.52 -14.48
N PRO A 98 1.36 0.32 -15.60
CA PRO A 98 1.43 -0.93 -16.37
C PRO A 98 2.86 -1.30 -16.84
N GLY A 99 3.83 -0.37 -16.76
CA GLY A 99 5.26 -0.63 -16.96
C GLY A 99 6.06 -1.02 -15.70
N ASP A 100 5.46 -1.05 -14.51
CA ASP A 100 6.14 -1.39 -13.25
C ASP A 100 6.45 -2.91 -13.19
N PRO A 101 7.73 -3.30 -13.16
CA PRO A 101 8.14 -4.69 -13.21
C PRO A 101 7.93 -5.44 -11.89
N LEU A 102 7.63 -4.75 -10.79
CA LEU A 102 7.45 -5.34 -9.46
C LEU A 102 5.97 -5.56 -9.16
N VAL A 103 5.14 -4.53 -9.33
CA VAL A 103 3.73 -4.57 -8.93
C VAL A 103 2.86 -5.32 -9.94
N ALA A 104 3.06 -5.09 -11.24
CA ALA A 104 2.21 -5.67 -12.28
C ALA A 104 2.20 -7.22 -12.31
N PRO A 105 3.34 -7.93 -12.12
CA PRO A 105 3.33 -9.40 -12.05
C PRO A 105 2.59 -9.94 -10.82
N VAL A 106 2.68 -9.24 -9.69
CA VAL A 106 1.98 -9.66 -8.46
C VAL A 106 0.48 -9.50 -8.62
N LEU A 107 0.01 -8.38 -9.18
CA LEU A 107 -1.41 -8.19 -9.48
C LEU A 107 -1.95 -9.26 -10.42
N LYS A 108 -1.23 -9.58 -11.51
CA LYS A 108 -1.61 -10.67 -12.43
C LYS A 108 -1.74 -12.02 -11.71
N THR A 109 -0.81 -12.31 -10.79
CA THR A 109 -0.84 -13.54 -10.00
C THR A 109 -2.04 -13.59 -9.06
N LEU A 110 -2.39 -12.47 -8.42
CA LEU A 110 -3.58 -12.36 -7.56
C LEU A 110 -4.86 -12.54 -8.37
N THR A 111 -4.98 -11.90 -9.54
CA THR A 111 -6.12 -12.06 -10.46
C THR A 111 -6.29 -13.51 -10.91
N ALA A 112 -5.19 -14.16 -11.32
CA ALA A 112 -5.21 -15.58 -11.69
C ALA A 112 -5.61 -16.49 -10.51
N GLY A 113 -5.35 -16.07 -9.27
CA GLY A 113 -5.78 -16.72 -8.04
C GLY A 113 -7.22 -16.41 -7.62
N GLY A 114 -7.99 -15.68 -8.41
CA GLY A 114 -9.39 -15.35 -8.14
C GLY A 114 -9.61 -14.09 -7.28
N VAL A 115 -8.56 -13.32 -7.00
CA VAL A 115 -8.69 -12.01 -6.34
C VAL A 115 -9.13 -10.99 -7.37
N TYR A 116 -10.20 -10.24 -7.08
CA TYR A 116 -10.59 -9.14 -7.94
C TYR A 116 -9.60 -7.98 -7.79
N THR A 117 -8.99 -7.56 -8.90
CA THR A 117 -8.08 -6.42 -8.93
C THR A 117 -8.69 -5.32 -9.79
N THR A 118 -8.69 -4.09 -9.30
CA THR A 118 -9.09 -2.90 -10.06
C THR A 118 -8.03 -1.83 -9.93
N CYS A 119 -7.80 -1.10 -11.03
CA CYS A 119 -6.83 -0.02 -11.11
C CYS A 119 -7.52 1.24 -11.63
N VAL A 120 -7.26 2.37 -10.99
CA VAL A 120 -7.81 3.67 -11.41
C VAL A 120 -6.68 4.66 -11.63
N GLU A 121 -6.53 5.11 -12.87
CA GLU A 121 -5.66 6.23 -13.23
C GLU A 121 -6.29 7.55 -12.78
N PHE A 122 -5.58 8.32 -11.97
CA PHE A 122 -5.98 9.67 -11.58
C PHE A 122 -5.24 10.69 -12.44
N VAL A 123 -5.98 11.41 -13.29
CA VAL A 123 -5.43 12.55 -14.02
C VAL A 123 -5.43 13.75 -13.08
N GLU A 124 -4.25 14.28 -12.76
CA GLU A 124 -4.07 15.50 -11.97
C GLU A 124 -4.17 16.77 -12.83
#